data_AF-A0A0B7IQ90-F1
#
_entry.id   AF-A0A0B7IQ90-F1
#
_cell.length_a   1.000
_cell.length_b   1.000
_cell.length_c   1.000
_cell.angle_alpha   90.00
_cell.angle_beta   90.00
_cell.angle_gamma   90.00
#
_symmetry.space_group_name_H-M   'P 1'
#
loop_
_entity.id
_entity.type
_entity.pdbx_description
1 polymer ?
#
loop_
_entity_poly.entity_id
_entity_poly.type
_entity_poly.pdbx_seq_one_letter_code
_entity_poly.pdbx_strand_id
1 'polypeptide(L)'
;MFEALIGAIYLDGGYKQCHIFVKRKLIVPYINLKSLEGKIISYKSLLIEWCQKNKKSFSFNTTEDNNDCSGTRFFISKLTVDNYGCSKARATSKKKAEEQAAKRVYYKIKGRKQL
;
A
#
# COMPACT_ATOMS: atom_id res chain seq x y z
N MET A 1 -4.89 9.94 -10.23
CA MET A 1 -5.69 10.26 -11.44
C MET A 1 -7.19 10.11 -11.17
N PHE A 2 -7.67 8.98 -10.65
CA PHE A 2 -9.09 8.82 -10.29
C PHE A 2 -9.59 9.82 -9.23
N GLU A 3 -8.80 10.08 -8.19
CA GLU A 3 -9.13 11.06 -7.15
C GLU A 3 -9.29 12.48 -7.70
N ALA A 4 -8.50 12.83 -8.72
CA ALA A 4 -8.60 14.14 -9.37
C ALA A 4 -9.89 14.28 -10.20
N LEU A 5 -10.31 13.22 -10.90
CA LEU A 5 -11.58 13.19 -11.63
C LEU A 5 -12.78 13.29 -10.67
N ILE A 6 -12.75 12.53 -9.57
CA ILE A 6 -13.79 12.61 -8.52
C ILE A 6 -13.82 14.02 -7.91
N GLY A 7 -12.65 14.62 -7.67
CA GLY A 7 -12.51 15.99 -7.19
C GLY A 7 -13.13 17.01 -8.14
N ALA A 8 -12.90 16.90 -9.45
CA ALA A 8 -13.51 17.77 -10.44
C ALA A 8 -15.04 17.63 -10.49
N ILE A 9 -15.57 16.39 -10.51
CA ILE A 9 -17.02 16.14 -10.49
C ILE A 9 -17.67 16.67 -9.20
N TYR A 10 -16.97 16.57 -8.08
CA TYR A 10 -17.45 17.11 -6.81
C TYR A 10 -17.49 18.64 -6.82
N LEU A 11 -16.45 19.30 -7.36
CA LEU A 11 -16.41 20.76 -7.50
C LEU A 11 -17.52 21.27 -8.44
N ASP A 12 -17.80 20.57 -9.53
CA ASP A 12 -18.79 20.99 -10.53
C ASP A 12 -20.24 20.64 -10.15
N GLY A 13 -20.48 19.46 -9.60
CA GLY A 13 -21.82 18.89 -9.40
C GLY A 13 -22.24 18.71 -7.93
N GLY A 14 -21.36 19.02 -6.99
CA GLY A 14 -21.56 18.78 -5.56
C GLY A 14 -21.65 17.30 -5.19
N TYR A 15 -21.87 17.04 -3.89
CA TYR A 15 -21.84 15.69 -3.32
C TYR A 15 -22.82 14.71 -3.97
N LYS A 16 -24.07 15.14 -4.22
CA LYS A 16 -25.13 14.25 -4.72
C LYS A 16 -24.81 13.66 -6.09
N GLN A 17 -24.31 14.49 -7.02
CA GLN A 17 -23.95 14.05 -8.36
C GLN A 17 -22.72 13.13 -8.33
N CYS A 18 -21.70 13.51 -7.56
CA CYS A 18 -20.51 12.70 -7.33
C CYS A 18 -20.86 11.32 -6.74
N HIS A 19 -21.74 11.26 -5.75
CA HIS A 19 -22.17 10.01 -5.11
C HIS A 19 -22.88 9.07 -6.10
N ILE A 20 -23.80 9.60 -6.91
CA ILE A 20 -24.51 8.81 -7.93
C ILE A 20 -23.52 8.27 -8.97
N PHE A 21 -22.57 9.10 -9.41
CA PHE A 21 -21.54 8.71 -10.36
C PHE A 21 -20.67 7.57 -9.82
N VAL A 22 -20.13 7.72 -8.60
CA VAL A 22 -19.31 6.70 -7.95
C VAL A 22 -20.09 5.40 -7.78
N LYS A 23 -21.33 5.47 -7.25
CA LYS A 23 -22.15 4.27 -7.01
C LYS A 23 -22.47 3.52 -8.30
N ARG A 24 -22.93 4.21 -9.34
CA ARG A 24 -23.39 3.57 -10.59
C ARG A 24 -22.25 3.12 -11.49
N LYS A 25 -21.14 3.87 -11.57
CA LYS A 25 -20.04 3.58 -12.50
C LYS A 25 -18.90 2.78 -11.90
N LEU A 26 -18.68 2.88 -10.58
CA LEU A 26 -17.54 2.23 -9.92
C LEU A 26 -17.96 1.05 -9.06
N ILE A 27 -19.01 1.21 -8.25
CA ILE A 27 -19.37 0.21 -7.24
C ILE A 27 -20.18 -0.93 -7.86
N VAL A 28 -21.35 -0.64 -8.45
CA VAL A 28 -22.29 -1.66 -8.94
C VAL A 28 -21.71 -2.60 -10.02
N PRO A 29 -20.92 -2.15 -11.01
CA PRO A 29 -20.47 -3.04 -12.09
C PRO A 29 -19.17 -3.82 -11.78
N TYR A 30 -18.34 -3.38 -10.82
CA TYR A 30 -16.98 -3.92 -10.65
C TYR A 30 -16.67 -4.47 -9.26
N ILE A 31 -17.51 -4.24 -8.25
CA ILE A 31 -17.22 -4.64 -6.88
C ILE A 31 -18.07 -5.84 -6.48
N ASN A 32 -17.49 -7.04 -6.63
CA ASN A 32 -17.95 -8.21 -5.90
C ASN A 32 -17.50 -8.08 -4.43
N LEU A 33 -18.33 -7.49 -3.57
CA LEU A 33 -18.01 -7.27 -2.15
C LEU A 33 -17.53 -8.56 -1.44
N LYS A 34 -18.12 -9.70 -1.79
CA LYS A 34 -17.78 -11.01 -1.22
C LYS A 34 -16.35 -11.47 -1.52
N SER A 35 -15.73 -11.03 -2.62
CA SER A 35 -14.34 -11.41 -2.95
C SER A 35 -13.29 -10.44 -2.38
N LEU A 36 -13.72 -9.26 -1.93
CA LEU A 36 -12.83 -8.23 -1.39
C LEU A 36 -12.50 -8.46 0.09
N GLU A 37 -13.43 -9.05 0.84
CA GLU A 37 -13.40 -9.15 2.32
C GLU A 37 -12.24 -9.99 2.88
N GLY A 38 -11.57 -10.79 2.04
CA GLY A 38 -10.39 -11.59 2.42
C GLY A 38 -9.10 -11.26 1.66
N LYS A 39 -9.10 -10.28 0.75
CA LYS A 39 -7.95 -10.03 -0.14
C LYS A 39 -7.13 -8.85 0.36
N ILE A 40 -5.88 -9.12 0.74
CA ILE A 40 -4.91 -8.05 1.01
C ILE A 40 -4.56 -7.38 -0.33
N ILE A 41 -5.03 -6.15 -0.52
CA ILE A 41 -4.80 -5.34 -1.73
C ILE A 41 -3.38 -4.76 -1.75
N SER A 42 -2.89 -4.30 -0.58
CA SER A 42 -1.51 -3.86 -0.39
C SER A 42 -1.06 -4.12 1.05
N TYR A 43 0.05 -4.83 1.20
CA TYR A 43 0.74 -5.05 2.46
C TYR A 43 1.33 -3.75 3.01
N LYS A 44 1.74 -2.81 2.14
CA LYS A 44 2.23 -1.49 2.58
C LYS A 44 1.13 -0.71 3.28
N SER A 45 -0.03 -0.57 2.65
CA SER A 45 -1.16 0.15 3.26
C SER A 45 -1.62 -0.52 4.55
N LEU A 46 -1.79 -1.84 4.54
CA LEU A 46 -2.19 -2.61 5.71
C LEU A 46 -1.21 -2.42 6.89
N LEU A 47 0.08 -2.42 6.61
CA LEU A 47 1.12 -2.24 7.63
C LEU A 47 1.13 -0.80 8.19
N ILE A 48 0.96 0.22 7.34
CA ILE A 48 0.89 1.62 7.78
C ILE A 48 -0.30 1.81 8.71
N GLU A 49 -1.48 1.35 8.31
CA GLU A 49 -2.69 1.42 9.14
C GLU A 49 -2.50 0.70 10.48
N TRP A 50 -1.90 -0.48 10.44
CA TRP A 50 -1.62 -1.23 11.66
C TRP A 50 -0.62 -0.49 12.57
N CYS A 51 0.44 0.10 12.02
CA CYS A 51 1.39 0.89 12.80
C CYS A 51 0.72 2.12 13.43
N GLN A 52 -0.12 2.83 12.68
CA GLN A 52 -0.89 3.97 13.19
C GLN A 52 -1.86 3.56 14.31
N LYS A 53 -2.63 2.49 14.13
CA LYS A 53 -3.54 1.95 15.15
C LYS A 53 -2.82 1.56 16.44
N ASN A 54 -1.63 0.98 16.33
CA ASN A 54 -0.83 0.52 17.47
C ASN A 54 0.15 1.58 18.00
N LYS A 55 0.08 2.83 17.50
CA LYS A 55 1.00 3.93 17.84
C LYS A 55 2.48 3.52 17.75
N LYS A 56 2.83 2.80 16.68
CA LYS A 56 4.21 2.37 16.38
C LYS A 56 4.84 3.28 15.36
N SER A 57 6.09 3.70 15.60
CA SER A 57 6.87 4.37 14.57
C SER A 57 7.30 3.37 13.51
N PHE A 58 7.25 3.82 12.27
CA PHE A 58 7.73 3.07 11.12
C PHE A 58 8.46 4.01 10.17
N SER A 59 9.46 3.49 9.47
CA SER A 59 10.23 4.26 8.49
C SER A 59 10.55 3.40 7.27
N PHE A 60 10.21 3.91 6.09
CA PHE A 60 10.63 3.37 4.80
C PHE A 60 11.78 4.21 4.27
N ASN A 61 12.91 3.56 3.99
CA ASN A 61 14.04 4.17 3.33
C ASN A 61 14.34 3.40 2.04
N THR A 62 14.01 4.00 0.89
CA THR A 62 14.12 3.36 -0.42
C THR A 62 15.20 4.05 -1.24
N THR A 63 16.27 3.33 -1.56
CA THR A 63 17.40 3.80 -2.35
C THR A 63 17.50 3.05 -3.67
N GLU A 64 18.06 3.69 -4.69
CA GLU A 64 18.45 3.01 -5.92
C GLU A 64 19.69 2.17 -5.67
N ASP A 65 19.74 0.99 -6.27
CA ASP A 65 20.85 0.06 -6.15
C ASP A 65 21.83 0.30 -7.29
N ASN A 66 22.78 1.18 -7.04
CA ASN A 66 23.78 1.60 -8.01
C ASN A 66 24.92 0.57 -8.20
N ASN A 67 24.93 -0.51 -7.41
CA ASN A 67 25.98 -1.54 -7.46
C ASN A 67 25.67 -2.67 -8.46
N ASP A 68 24.57 -2.57 -9.20
CA ASP A 68 24.17 -3.61 -10.12
C ASP A 68 24.72 -3.38 -11.53
N CYS A 69 25.62 -4.28 -11.96
CA CYS A 69 26.24 -4.21 -13.29
C CYS A 69 25.39 -4.85 -14.40
N SER A 70 24.17 -5.33 -14.13
CA SER A 70 23.34 -6.03 -15.12
C SER A 70 22.58 -5.10 -16.08
N GLY A 71 22.73 -3.78 -15.93
CA GLY A 71 22.03 -2.77 -16.75
C GLY A 71 20.55 -2.58 -16.40
N THR A 72 20.04 -3.32 -15.41
CA THR A 72 18.65 -3.19 -14.92
C THR A 72 18.62 -2.36 -13.65
N ARG A 73 17.73 -1.35 -13.59
CA ARG A 73 17.56 -0.53 -12.39
C ARG A 73 16.87 -1.33 -11.28
N PHE A 74 17.55 -1.48 -10.15
CA PHE A 74 16.99 -2.06 -8.95
C PHE A 74 16.85 -1.00 -7.85
N PHE A 75 15.89 -1.22 -6.96
CA PHE A 75 15.65 -0.39 -5.79
C PHE A 75 15.65 -1.27 -4.56
N ILE A 76 16.33 -0.82 -3.52
CA ILE A 76 16.36 -1.46 -2.21
C ILE A 76 15.51 -0.63 -1.26
N SER A 77 14.47 -1.22 -0.71
CA SER A 77 13.65 -0.60 0.33
C SER A 77 13.92 -1.25 1.68
N LYS A 78 14.34 -0.44 2.65
CA LYS A 78 14.51 -0.82 4.05
C LYS A 78 13.31 -0.29 4.84
N LEU A 79 12.54 -1.20 5.43
CA LEU A 79 11.46 -0.88 6.34
C LEU A 79 11.91 -1.18 7.77
N THR A 80 11.76 -0.22 8.67
CA THR A 80 11.99 -0.41 10.10
C THR A 80 10.68 -0.14 10.85
N VAL A 81 10.30 -1.03 11.75
CA VAL A 81 9.11 -0.88 12.61
C VAL A 81 9.53 -1.11 14.07
N ASP A 82 9.14 -0.19 14.94
CA ASP A 82 9.46 -0.23 16.37
C ASP A 82 9.13 -1.58 17.01
N ASN A 83 10.09 -2.19 17.70
CA ASN A 83 9.98 -3.51 18.37
C ASN A 83 9.73 -4.73 17.46
N TYR A 84 9.47 -4.56 16.16
CA TYR A 84 9.31 -5.66 15.19
C TYR A 84 10.54 -5.85 14.29
N GLY A 85 11.48 -4.92 14.35
CA GLY A 85 12.79 -4.97 13.69
C GLY A 85 12.77 -4.33 12.30
N CYS A 86 13.81 -4.62 11.51
CA CYS A 86 13.92 -4.14 10.14
C CYS A 86 13.73 -5.27 9.13
N SER A 87 13.24 -4.93 7.95
CA SER A 87 13.30 -5.75 6.74
C SER A 87 13.93 -4.93 5.61
N LYS A 88 14.52 -5.64 4.67
CA LYS A 88 15.01 -5.07 3.41
C LYS A 88 14.43 -5.89 2.27
N ALA A 89 14.08 -5.26 1.16
CA ALA A 89 13.69 -5.96 -0.07
C ALA A 89 14.24 -5.22 -1.29
N ARG A 90 14.52 -5.97 -2.35
CA ARG A 90 15.10 -5.49 -3.61
C ARG A 90 14.16 -5.81 -4.75
N ALA A 91 13.82 -4.82 -5.56
CA ALA A 91 12.95 -5.02 -6.73
C ALA A 91 13.25 -4.01 -7.84
N THR A 92 12.70 -4.24 -9.03
CA THR A 92 12.91 -3.37 -10.21
C THR A 92 12.17 -2.03 -10.16
N SER A 93 11.39 -1.75 -9.11
CA SER A 93 10.78 -0.44 -8.88
C SER A 93 10.66 -0.13 -7.39
N LYS A 94 10.70 1.16 -7.04
CA LYS A 94 10.53 1.65 -5.66
C LYS A 94 9.27 1.07 -5.01
N LYS A 95 8.13 1.16 -5.71
CA LYS A 95 6.84 0.62 -5.23
C LYS A 95 6.90 -0.88 -4.94
N LYS A 96 7.50 -1.68 -5.85
CA LYS A 96 7.61 -3.13 -5.63
C LYS A 96 8.54 -3.46 -4.46
N ALA A 97 9.63 -2.72 -4.29
CA ALA A 97 10.57 -2.93 -3.19
C ALA A 97 9.91 -2.65 -1.84
N GLU A 98 9.19 -1.54 -1.73
CA GLU A 98 8.44 -1.16 -0.51
C GLU A 98 7.35 -2.18 -0.17
N GLU A 99 6.58 -2.61 -1.17
CA GLU A 99 5.51 -3.60 -1.01
C GLU A 99 6.06 -4.95 -0.52
N GLN A 100 7.19 -5.39 -1.06
CA GLN A 100 7.87 -6.62 -0.62
C GLN A 100 8.44 -6.49 0.79
N ALA A 101 9.03 -5.34 1.15
CA ALA A 101 9.52 -5.09 2.50
C ALA A 101 8.37 -5.11 3.52
N ALA A 102 7.26 -4.45 3.20
CA ALA A 102 6.05 -4.46 4.02
C ALA A 102 5.47 -5.86 4.18
N LYS A 103 5.40 -6.65 3.10
CA LYS A 103 4.96 -8.05 3.15
C LYS A 103 5.81 -8.88 4.12
N ARG A 104 7.14 -8.74 4.09
CA ARG A 104 8.05 -9.46 5.01
C ARG A 104 7.78 -9.10 6.47
N VAL A 105 7.61 -7.81 6.78
CA VAL A 105 7.31 -7.37 8.16
C VAL A 105 5.92 -7.82 8.59
N TYR A 106 4.92 -7.78 7.71
CA TYR A 106 3.57 -8.26 7.99
C TYR A 106 3.58 -9.73 8.47
N TYR A 107 4.26 -10.62 7.76
CA TYR A 107 4.38 -12.02 8.21
C TYR A 107 5.17 -12.17 9.50
N LYS A 108 6.17 -11.31 9.74
CA LYS A 108 6.92 -11.29 11.00
C LYS A 108 6.07 -10.85 12.19
N ILE A 109 5.17 -9.87 11.99
CA ILE A 109 4.19 -9.43 13.00
C ILE A 109 3.21 -10.58 13.27
N LYS A 110 2.62 -11.16 12.21
CA LYS A 110 1.66 -12.26 12.31
C LYS A 110 2.24 -13.51 12.98
N GLY A 111 3.53 -13.80 12.77
CA GLY A 111 4.20 -14.94 13.39
C GLY A 111 4.64 -14.72 14.85
N ARG A 112 4.76 -13.48 15.32
CA ARG A 112 5.22 -13.16 16.69
C ARG A 112 4.10 -13.10 17.72
N LYS A 113 2.86 -12.80 17.33
CA LYS A 113 1.66 -12.93 18.16
C LYS A 113 0.45 -13.18 17.27
N GLN A 114 -0.43 -14.06 17.74
CA GLN A 114 -1.77 -14.34 17.24
C GLN A 114 -2.47 -13.02 16.86
N LEU A 115 -2.72 -12.85 15.55
CA LEU A 115 -3.73 -11.93 15.02
C LEU A 115 -5.04 -12.70 14.89
#